data_AF-A0A8E0QY44-F1
#
_entry.id   AF-A0A8E0QY44-F1
#
_cell.length_a   1.000
_cell.length_b   1.000
_cell.length_c   1.000
_cell.angle_alpha   90.00
_cell.angle_beta   90.00
_cell.angle_gamma   90.00
#
_symmetry.space_group_name_H-M   'P 1'
#
loop_
_entity.id
_entity.type
_entity.pdbx_description
1 polymer ?
#
loop_
_entity_poly.entity_id
_entity_poly.type
_entity_poly.pdbx_seq_one_letter_code
_entity_poly.pdbx_strand_id
1 'polypeptide(L)'
;MFSAGKLHSHPERAFCMVCGLREGNDKWLKAMTNPRQDPWYRSLESSDGGSEIQNGTDVYLFHEEPCWHRLLEHFGPDKLHLASVFEALERLPLPRDYTFPSYASLPGRIELCAWPATQDDQHEFPILPGRFPLPGLEELMRFAKDPPKPSSVIAQRPVSRPTDGFERLSFETLVIMSSMLPTKEALDLRHVTRAAIPLFTSSKFWRTRFAINGERGFLLPIVRKFFPPEGNHEIDWRLLYHCTARLNCSDWFEIEIRAWETLRWLRDTASAIHRGRPRPPDFRGSPALQHYHNTARRNTFIESVEITSSLCKIAISALQEAGEVNITGIEFIFDDGRPSAMLGFATPGARQMTREKYARKTRRSPFDRHTTWPYPGVRVTMDVVGLRGIVFLKDANGIHGISIYHGWEEFDELDDSLCVGLATHDYDEQEQVAYSVSLDKVEKVIAVVDNRKMIELGISGTTTKRSVYAEDEWDDVVDMYKRDNATLLKSVSYLWESDSV
;
A
#
# COMPACT_ATOMS: atom_id res chain seq x y z
N MET A 1 23.76 2.81 20.30
CA MET A 1 23.43 1.39 20.54
C MET A 1 21.96 1.24 20.19
N PHE A 2 21.61 0.50 19.14
CA PHE A 2 20.21 0.34 18.71
C PHE A 2 19.54 -0.74 19.58
N SER A 3 18.38 -0.44 20.17
CA SER A 3 17.62 -1.44 20.93
C SER A 3 16.29 -1.72 20.22
N ALA A 4 16.00 -3.00 20.04
CA ALA A 4 14.66 -3.45 19.75
C ALA A 4 14.08 -4.00 21.07
N GLY A 5 13.04 -3.33 21.58
CA GLY A 5 12.42 -3.66 22.87
C GLY A 5 10.98 -4.12 22.70
N LYS A 6 10.49 -4.91 23.66
CA LYS A 6 9.07 -5.25 23.77
C LYS A 6 8.35 -4.22 24.64
N LEU A 7 7.22 -3.67 24.19
CA LEU A 7 6.32 -2.91 25.06
C LEU A 7 5.33 -3.85 25.76
N HIS A 8 5.11 -3.61 27.05
CA HIS A 8 4.28 -4.47 27.91
C HIS A 8 3.00 -3.80 28.45
N SER A 9 2.83 -2.49 28.26
CA SER A 9 1.65 -1.75 28.74
C SER A 9 1.56 -0.42 28.01
N HIS A 10 0.42 -0.11 27.38
CA HIS A 10 0.18 1.18 26.75
C HIS A 10 -1.26 1.63 27.07
N PRO A 11 -1.47 2.83 27.66
CA PRO A 11 -2.82 3.31 27.98
C PRO A 11 -3.55 3.96 26.80
N GLU A 12 -2.89 4.14 25.65
CA GLU A 12 -3.48 4.74 24.44
C GLU A 12 -3.35 3.89 23.15
N ARG A 13 -4.02 4.30 22.07
CA ARG A 13 -4.25 3.51 20.85
C ARG A 13 -3.03 3.54 19.89
N ALA A 14 -2.05 2.67 20.10
CA ALA A 14 -0.93 2.50 19.19
C ALA A 14 -1.33 1.76 17.89
N PHE A 15 -0.72 2.15 16.76
CA PHE A 15 -0.97 1.53 15.46
C PHE A 15 0.31 0.92 14.89
N CYS A 16 0.18 -0.26 14.27
CA CYS A 16 1.29 -0.89 13.58
C CYS A 16 1.66 -0.13 12.30
N MET A 17 2.96 0.15 12.10
CA MET A 17 3.50 0.83 10.93
C MET A 17 3.27 0.11 9.60
N VAL A 18 2.99 -1.19 9.62
CA VAL A 18 2.89 -2.04 8.42
C VAL A 18 1.45 -2.29 8.01
N CYS A 19 0.61 -2.71 8.96
CA CYS A 19 -0.78 -3.06 8.68
C CYS A 19 -1.79 -2.05 9.20
N GLY A 20 -1.36 -0.97 9.87
CA GLY A 20 -2.21 0.10 10.40
C GLY A 20 -3.29 -0.33 11.38
N LEU A 21 -3.29 -1.57 11.85
CA LEU A 21 -4.22 -2.05 12.86
C LEU A 21 -3.73 -1.73 14.26
N ARG A 22 -4.70 -1.63 15.18
CA ARG A 22 -4.48 -1.48 16.61
C ARG A 22 -4.28 -2.84 17.26
N GLU A 23 -3.43 -2.84 18.28
CA GLU A 23 -3.29 -3.98 19.19
C GLU A 23 -4.13 -3.69 20.45
N GLY A 24 -4.81 -4.73 20.99
CA GLY A 24 -5.54 -4.58 22.26
C GLY A 24 -4.59 -4.67 23.47
N ASN A 25 -5.13 -4.39 24.66
CA ASN A 25 -4.38 -4.03 25.89
C ASN A 25 -3.30 -5.02 26.39
N ASP A 26 -3.22 -6.27 25.88
CA ASP A 26 -2.37 -7.34 26.42
C ASP A 26 -1.39 -7.97 25.42
N LYS A 27 -0.90 -7.26 24.40
CA LYS A 27 0.02 -7.85 23.40
C LYS A 27 1.19 -6.97 22.95
N TRP A 28 2.17 -7.66 22.36
CA TRP A 28 3.58 -7.31 22.30
C TRP A 28 3.92 -6.50 21.05
N LEU A 29 4.15 -5.20 21.21
CA LEU A 29 4.74 -4.37 20.16
C LEU A 29 6.26 -4.40 20.24
N LYS A 30 6.90 -4.58 19.08
CA LYS A 30 8.34 -4.37 18.94
C LYS A 30 8.59 -2.93 18.51
N ALA A 31 9.29 -2.20 19.36
CA ALA A 31 9.74 -0.84 19.08
C ALA A 31 11.15 -0.86 18.50
N MET A 32 11.34 -0.18 17.36
CA MET A 32 12.66 0.14 16.83
C MET A 32 12.98 1.61 17.11
N THR A 33 14.11 1.87 17.77
CA THR A 33 14.57 3.21 18.12
C THR A 33 15.72 3.65 17.20
N ASN A 34 15.57 4.82 16.56
CA ASN A 34 16.68 5.47 15.87
C ASN A 34 17.40 6.42 16.84
N PRO A 35 18.56 6.07 17.42
CA PRO A 35 19.33 7.02 18.19
C PRO A 35 19.88 8.07 17.21
N ARG A 36 19.20 9.19 17.02
CA ARG A 36 19.79 10.34 16.30
C ARG A 36 20.99 10.80 17.13
N GLN A 37 22.18 10.31 16.79
CA GLN A 37 23.43 10.97 17.13
C GLN A 37 23.74 11.91 15.98
N ASP A 38 23.13 13.09 15.98
CA ASP A 38 23.59 14.16 15.11
C ASP A 38 24.79 14.85 15.79
N PRO A 39 26.02 14.78 15.23
CA PRO A 39 27.19 15.40 15.86
C PRO A 39 27.19 16.93 15.77
N TRP A 40 26.30 17.52 14.98
CA TRP A 40 26.31 18.95 14.66
C TRP A 40 25.47 19.83 15.59
N TYR A 41 24.80 19.25 16.58
CA TYR A 41 24.01 19.98 17.58
C TYR A 41 24.67 20.00 18.97
N ARG A 42 26.02 19.99 19.01
CA ARG A 42 26.81 20.29 20.21
C ARG A 42 27.68 21.53 19.97
N SER A 43 27.07 22.70 19.90
CA SER A 43 27.76 23.97 20.22
C SER A 43 26.73 25.08 20.38
N LEU A 44 26.11 25.08 21.54
CA LEU A 44 25.82 26.32 22.25
C LEU A 44 26.03 25.97 23.73
N GLU A 45 27.17 26.39 24.25
CA GLU A 45 27.50 26.32 25.66
C GLU A 45 26.41 27.04 26.45
N SER A 46 25.51 26.29 27.09
CA SER A 46 24.74 26.81 28.22
C SER A 46 25.69 26.85 29.42
N SER A 47 26.20 28.05 29.70
CA SER A 47 26.66 28.41 31.04
C SER A 47 25.43 28.64 31.91
N ASP A 48 24.72 27.56 32.24
CA ASP A 48 24.03 27.38 33.50
C ASP A 48 23.39 25.98 33.54
N GLY A 49 23.56 25.33 34.70
CA GLY A 49 23.33 23.90 34.89
C GLY A 49 21.88 23.49 34.68
N GLY A 50 21.70 22.54 33.75
CA GLY A 50 20.44 21.88 33.46
C GLY A 50 20.55 21.02 32.21
N SER A 51 21.36 19.95 32.26
CA SER A 51 21.53 19.06 31.12
C SER A 51 20.31 18.14 30.95
N GLU A 52 19.29 18.60 30.24
CA GLU A 52 18.34 17.69 29.59
C GLU A 52 18.94 17.22 28.26
N ILE A 53 19.33 15.95 28.23
CA ILE A 53 19.75 15.26 27.02
C ILE A 53 18.49 15.03 26.17
N GLN A 54 18.12 15.97 25.31
CA GLN A 54 17.14 15.75 24.25
C GLN A 54 17.79 14.93 23.12
N ASN A 55 17.92 13.61 23.33
CA ASN A 55 18.22 12.68 22.24
C ASN A 55 16.93 12.42 21.44
N GLY A 56 16.76 13.06 20.28
CA GLY A 56 15.64 12.85 19.38
C GLY A 56 15.61 11.42 18.83
N THR A 57 14.85 10.52 19.47
CA THR A 57 14.78 9.11 19.08
C THR A 57 13.42 8.84 18.44
N ASP A 58 13.38 8.56 17.14
CA ASP A 58 12.15 8.12 16.46
C ASP A 58 11.82 6.68 16.87
N VAL A 59 10.54 6.38 17.16
CA VAL A 59 10.06 5.05 17.58
C VAL A 59 9.16 4.46 16.50
N TYR A 60 9.46 3.27 16.00
CA TYR A 60 8.62 2.58 15.01
C TYR A 60 8.00 1.31 15.61
N LEU A 61 6.68 1.20 15.51
CA LEU A 61 5.90 0.14 16.16
C LEU A 61 5.47 -0.95 15.16
N PHE A 62 5.74 -2.19 15.53
CA PHE A 62 5.33 -3.39 14.79
C PHE A 62 4.65 -4.36 15.73
N HIS A 63 3.59 -5.03 15.28
CA HIS A 63 3.15 -6.27 15.93
C HIS A 63 4.33 -7.24 15.95
N GLU A 64 4.70 -7.74 17.13
CA GLU A 64 5.77 -8.75 17.26
C GLU A 64 5.47 -9.94 16.35
N GLU A 65 4.22 -10.40 16.38
CA GLU A 65 3.63 -11.30 15.39
C GLU A 65 2.31 -10.71 14.87
N PRO A 66 2.07 -10.59 13.55
CA PRO A 66 2.88 -11.09 12.42
C PRO A 66 3.92 -10.14 11.83
N CYS A 67 3.82 -8.83 12.08
CA CYS A 67 4.46 -7.84 11.20
C CYS A 67 6.00 -7.87 11.29
N TRP A 68 6.55 -7.94 12.50
CA TRP A 68 8.00 -7.98 12.69
C TRP A 68 8.62 -9.27 12.15
N HIS A 69 8.05 -10.44 12.47
CA HIS A 69 8.56 -11.71 11.95
C HIS A 69 8.52 -11.78 10.43
N ARG A 70 7.46 -11.29 9.79
CA ARG A 70 7.39 -11.25 8.33
C ARG A 70 8.41 -10.31 7.71
N LEU A 71 8.68 -9.16 8.34
CA LEU A 71 9.76 -8.28 7.90
C LEU A 71 11.08 -9.06 7.82
N LEU A 72 11.42 -9.81 8.87
CA LEU A 72 12.62 -10.65 8.88
C LEU A 72 12.59 -11.71 7.77
N GLU A 73 11.45 -12.35 7.51
CA GLU A 73 11.32 -13.31 6.40
C GLU A 73 11.59 -12.68 5.02
N HIS A 74 11.23 -11.41 4.81
CA HIS A 74 11.49 -10.69 3.56
C HIS A 74 12.98 -10.46 3.28
N PHE A 75 13.77 -10.19 4.33
CA PHE A 75 15.24 -10.07 4.25
C PHE A 75 15.93 -11.44 4.18
N GLY A 76 15.33 -12.49 4.76
CA GLY A 76 15.86 -13.84 4.71
C GLY A 76 17.24 -13.95 5.39
N PRO A 77 18.21 -14.70 4.82
CA PRO A 77 19.54 -14.85 5.41
C PRO A 77 20.44 -13.61 5.23
N ASP A 78 20.02 -12.63 4.42
CA ASP A 78 20.77 -11.39 4.25
C ASP A 78 20.80 -10.60 5.56
N LYS A 79 21.95 -10.00 5.90
CA LYS A 79 22.07 -9.21 7.12
C LYS A 79 21.19 -7.97 7.02
N LEU A 80 20.22 -7.87 7.92
CA LEU A 80 19.39 -6.68 8.12
C LEU A 80 20.26 -5.48 8.49
N HIS A 81 20.46 -4.56 7.54
CA HIS A 81 21.21 -3.32 7.79
C HIS A 81 20.28 -2.28 8.43
N LEU A 82 20.26 -2.24 9.76
CA LEU A 82 19.30 -1.44 10.55
C LEU A 82 19.24 0.03 10.15
N ALA A 83 20.38 0.69 9.89
CA ALA A 83 20.38 2.09 9.48
C ALA A 83 19.62 2.33 8.16
N SER A 84 19.72 1.40 7.20
CA SER A 84 18.98 1.49 5.94
C SER A 84 17.49 1.17 6.12
N VAL A 85 17.14 0.34 7.10
CA VAL A 85 15.74 0.08 7.47
C VAL A 85 15.12 1.33 8.08
N PHE A 86 15.80 2.04 8.97
CA PHE A 86 15.31 3.30 9.53
C PHE A 86 15.09 4.36 8.46
N GLU A 87 16.08 4.55 7.58
CA GLU A 87 15.95 5.49 6.47
C GLU A 87 14.76 5.11 5.57
N ALA A 88 14.52 3.81 5.33
CA ALA A 88 13.33 3.36 4.59
C ALA A 88 12.01 3.58 5.38
N LEU A 89 12.02 3.41 6.70
CA LEU A 89 10.86 3.63 7.58
C LEU A 89 10.41 5.09 7.63
N GLU A 90 11.34 6.05 7.57
CA GLU A 90 11.04 7.49 7.52
C GLU A 90 10.21 7.89 6.30
N ARG A 91 10.18 7.04 5.27
CA ARG A 91 9.47 7.29 4.01
C ARG A 91 8.13 6.57 3.91
N LEU A 92 7.82 5.66 4.84
CA LEU A 92 6.51 5.00 4.89
C LEU A 92 5.40 6.01 5.20
N PRO A 93 4.19 5.80 4.64
CA PRO A 93 3.00 6.52 5.09
C PRO A 93 2.78 6.33 6.60
N LEU A 94 2.14 7.31 7.24
CA LEU A 94 1.71 7.13 8.62
C LEU A 94 0.59 6.08 8.66
N PRO A 95 0.44 5.35 9.79
CA PRO A 95 -0.64 4.38 9.93
C PRO A 95 -2.05 4.93 9.64
N ARG A 96 -2.26 6.22 9.91
CA ARG A 96 -3.53 6.94 9.64
C ARG A 96 -3.75 7.22 8.16
N ASP A 97 -2.69 7.28 7.36
CA ASP A 97 -2.74 7.54 5.91
C ASP A 97 -2.99 6.25 5.10
N TYR A 98 -3.01 5.08 5.76
CA TYR A 98 -3.38 3.85 5.08
C TYR A 98 -4.85 3.90 4.70
N THR A 99 -5.08 3.76 3.40
CA THR A 99 -6.43 3.79 2.82
C THR A 99 -7.12 2.45 3.01
N PHE A 100 -7.41 1.99 4.23
CA PHE A 100 -8.07 0.70 4.47
C PHE A 100 -9.42 0.56 3.73
N PRO A 101 -9.88 -0.67 3.40
CA PRO A 101 -11.30 -0.88 3.08
C PRO A 101 -12.13 -0.21 4.17
N SER A 102 -13.28 0.39 3.82
CA SER A 102 -14.00 1.24 4.77
C SER A 102 -14.12 0.52 6.11
N TYR A 103 -13.64 1.13 7.19
CA TYR A 103 -13.77 0.55 8.53
C TYR A 103 -15.24 0.26 8.90
N ALA A 104 -16.20 0.83 8.16
CA ALA A 104 -17.61 0.54 8.23
C ALA A 104 -18.02 -0.89 7.81
N SER A 105 -17.22 -1.61 7.00
CA SER A 105 -17.47 -3.01 6.62
C SER A 105 -16.73 -4.03 7.48
N LEU A 106 -15.75 -3.59 8.28
CA LEU A 106 -15.19 -4.39 9.36
C LEU A 106 -16.13 -4.27 10.57
N PRO A 107 -16.74 -5.36 11.06
CA PRO A 107 -17.68 -5.24 12.15
C PRO A 107 -16.95 -4.69 13.38
N GLY A 108 -17.32 -3.48 13.78
CA GLY A 108 -16.86 -2.82 14.99
C GLY A 108 -15.42 -2.31 14.98
N ARG A 109 -15.19 -1.27 15.79
CA ARG A 109 -13.90 -0.79 16.30
C ARG A 109 -13.21 -1.89 17.14
N ILE A 110 -12.99 -3.05 16.57
CA ILE A 110 -12.55 -4.22 17.30
C ILE A 110 -11.03 -4.25 17.24
N GLU A 111 -10.44 -3.94 18.39
CA GLU A 111 -9.11 -4.39 18.78
C GLU A 111 -8.96 -5.85 18.33
N LEU A 112 -7.80 -6.27 17.81
CA LEU A 112 -7.53 -7.67 17.45
C LEU A 112 -7.87 -8.67 18.59
N CYS A 113 -8.07 -8.17 19.80
CA CYS A 113 -8.40 -8.89 21.04
C CYS A 113 -9.89 -8.88 21.43
N ALA A 114 -10.72 -7.98 20.88
CA ALA A 114 -12.08 -7.72 21.36
C ALA A 114 -13.18 -8.36 20.49
N TRP A 115 -12.84 -9.20 19.49
CA TRP A 115 -13.85 -9.99 18.79
C TRP A 115 -14.40 -11.03 19.76
N PRO A 116 -15.67 -10.94 20.20
CA PRO A 116 -16.28 -12.03 20.92
C PRO A 116 -16.42 -13.13 19.88
N ALA A 117 -15.53 -14.13 19.93
CA ALA A 117 -15.73 -15.37 19.21
C ALA A 117 -17.09 -15.91 19.65
N THR A 118 -18.15 -15.61 18.90
CA THR A 118 -19.40 -16.33 19.07
C THR A 118 -19.09 -17.78 18.73
N GLN A 119 -19.77 -18.71 19.39
CA GLN A 119 -19.45 -20.14 19.28
C GLN A 119 -19.57 -20.66 17.84
N ASP A 120 -20.27 -19.93 16.96
CA ASP A 120 -20.39 -20.18 15.52
C ASP A 120 -19.17 -19.68 14.69
N ASP A 121 -18.52 -18.57 15.09
CA ASP A 121 -17.37 -18.00 14.34
C ASP A 121 -16.10 -18.87 14.43
N GLN A 122 -16.00 -19.71 15.46
CA GLN A 122 -14.87 -20.64 15.63
C GLN A 122 -14.83 -21.76 14.59
N HIS A 123 -15.92 -21.97 13.84
CA HIS A 123 -16.00 -23.02 12.83
C HIS A 123 -15.86 -22.50 11.39
N GLU A 124 -16.06 -21.19 11.14
CA GLU A 124 -15.94 -20.61 9.79
C GLU A 124 -14.61 -19.90 9.53
N PHE A 125 -13.97 -19.30 10.53
CA PHE A 125 -12.69 -18.59 10.35
C PHE A 125 -11.74 -18.82 11.53
N PRO A 126 -10.87 -19.85 11.50
CA PRO A 126 -9.84 -19.99 12.52
C PRO A 126 -8.85 -18.83 12.37
N ILE A 127 -9.05 -17.77 13.18
CA ILE A 127 -8.05 -16.72 13.39
C ILE A 127 -6.89 -17.40 14.10
N LEU A 128 -5.89 -17.82 13.33
CA LEU A 128 -4.63 -18.29 13.89
C LEU A 128 -4.02 -17.13 14.70
N PRO A 129 -3.46 -17.38 15.89
CA PRO A 129 -2.73 -16.37 16.64
C PRO A 129 -1.71 -15.69 15.72
N GLY A 130 -1.82 -14.37 15.57
CA GLY A 130 -0.91 -13.58 14.76
C GLY A 130 -1.11 -13.66 13.23
N ARG A 131 -2.29 -14.02 12.69
CA ARG A 131 -2.56 -13.91 11.23
C ARG A 131 -3.96 -13.37 10.93
N PHE A 132 -4.05 -12.58 9.85
CA PHE A 132 -5.35 -12.25 9.24
C PHE A 132 -6.01 -13.52 8.69
N PRO A 133 -7.36 -13.62 8.71
CA PRO A 133 -8.08 -14.70 8.03
C PRO A 133 -7.57 -14.89 6.60
N LEU A 134 -6.98 -16.06 6.32
CA LEU A 134 -6.43 -16.40 5.01
C LEU A 134 -7.37 -17.36 4.28
N PRO A 135 -7.58 -17.20 2.97
CA PRO A 135 -8.40 -18.12 2.20
C PRO A 135 -7.75 -19.51 2.13
N GLY A 136 -8.60 -20.54 2.09
CA GLY A 136 -8.16 -21.91 1.81
C GLY A 136 -7.69 -22.09 0.36
N LEU A 137 -6.93 -23.14 0.08
CA LEU A 137 -6.51 -23.45 -1.30
C LEU A 137 -7.72 -23.69 -2.22
N GLU A 138 -8.75 -24.37 -1.71
CA GLU A 138 -10.00 -24.62 -2.44
C GLU A 138 -10.72 -23.31 -2.83
N GLU A 139 -10.73 -22.34 -1.91
CA GLU A 139 -11.32 -21.02 -2.17
C GLU A 139 -10.53 -20.25 -3.24
N LEU A 140 -9.20 -20.26 -3.14
CA LEU A 140 -8.32 -19.68 -4.17
C LEU A 140 -8.51 -20.33 -5.54
N MET A 141 -8.81 -21.63 -5.57
CA MET A 141 -8.99 -22.41 -6.79
C MET A 141 -10.45 -22.54 -7.25
N ARG A 142 -11.41 -21.90 -6.57
CA ARG A 142 -12.85 -22.01 -6.86
C ARG A 142 -13.23 -21.67 -8.30
N PHE A 143 -12.44 -20.82 -8.96
CA PHE A 143 -12.64 -20.40 -10.35
C PHE A 143 -11.60 -20.98 -11.31
N ALA A 144 -10.99 -22.12 -10.95
CA ALA A 144 -10.10 -22.86 -11.83
C ALA A 144 -10.79 -23.12 -13.17
N LYS A 145 -10.07 -22.82 -14.25
CA LYS A 145 -10.48 -23.12 -15.62
C LYS A 145 -9.49 -24.09 -16.22
N ASP A 146 -10.00 -24.97 -17.08
CA ASP A 146 -9.14 -25.81 -17.88
C ASP A 146 -8.20 -24.95 -18.75
N PRO A 147 -6.94 -25.39 -18.94
CA PRO A 147 -6.03 -24.70 -19.83
C PRO A 147 -6.64 -24.65 -21.25
N PRO A 148 -6.44 -23.53 -21.99
CA PRO A 148 -6.91 -23.45 -23.36
C PRO A 148 -6.27 -24.56 -24.19
N LYS A 149 -7.10 -25.33 -24.91
CA LYS A 149 -6.60 -26.38 -25.81
C LYS A 149 -5.87 -25.73 -26.98
N PRO A 150 -4.65 -26.19 -27.35
CA PRO A 150 -3.96 -25.66 -28.50
C PRO A 150 -4.83 -25.81 -29.76
N SER A 151 -4.92 -24.76 -30.57
CA SER A 151 -5.56 -24.87 -31.89
C SER A 151 -4.77 -25.86 -32.74
N SER A 152 -5.47 -26.76 -33.43
CA SER A 152 -4.90 -27.80 -34.30
C SER A 152 -3.98 -27.25 -35.40
N VAL A 153 -4.13 -25.96 -35.73
CA VAL A 153 -3.35 -25.24 -36.76
C VAL A 153 -1.90 -24.96 -36.34
N ILE A 154 -1.61 -24.86 -35.03
CA ILE A 154 -0.27 -24.49 -34.53
C ILE A 154 0.68 -25.70 -34.46
N ALA A 155 0.14 -26.92 -34.41
CA ALA A 155 0.91 -28.15 -34.20
C ALA A 155 1.81 -28.56 -35.38
N GLN A 156 1.71 -27.90 -36.55
CA GLN A 156 2.31 -28.39 -37.81
C GLN A 156 3.36 -27.47 -38.46
N ARG A 157 3.84 -26.41 -37.80
CA ARG A 157 4.90 -25.57 -38.38
C ARG A 157 6.30 -25.99 -37.92
N PRO A 158 7.11 -26.68 -38.76
CA PRO A 158 8.54 -26.72 -38.54
C PRO A 158 9.09 -25.34 -38.89
N VAL A 159 9.80 -24.73 -37.96
CA VAL A 159 10.39 -23.41 -38.15
C VAL A 159 11.90 -23.57 -38.09
N SER A 160 12.56 -23.03 -39.11
CA SER A 160 14.00 -22.99 -39.31
C SER A 160 14.75 -22.45 -38.09
N ARG A 161 15.97 -22.96 -37.86
CA ARG A 161 16.83 -22.68 -36.69
C ARG A 161 17.75 -21.46 -36.93
N PRO A 162 17.53 -20.32 -36.26
CA PRO A 162 18.63 -19.47 -35.83
C PRO A 162 19.09 -19.93 -34.45
N THR A 163 20.36 -20.30 -34.32
CA THR A 163 20.97 -20.62 -33.03
C THR A 163 21.16 -19.33 -32.25
N ASP A 164 20.21 -18.97 -31.40
CA ASP A 164 20.42 -17.88 -30.45
C ASP A 164 21.36 -18.33 -29.30
N GLY A 165 22.00 -17.38 -28.63
CA GLY A 165 22.92 -17.69 -27.52
C GLY A 165 22.23 -18.28 -26.29
N PHE A 166 20.92 -18.11 -26.14
CA PHE A 166 20.14 -18.60 -24.99
C PHE A 166 19.89 -20.10 -25.06
N GLU A 167 19.88 -20.71 -26.26
CA GLU A 167 19.83 -22.16 -26.43
C GLU A 167 21.04 -22.89 -25.80
N ARG A 168 22.13 -22.17 -25.50
CA ARG A 168 23.31 -22.72 -24.81
C ARG A 168 23.18 -22.71 -23.28
N LEU A 169 22.21 -21.99 -22.73
CA LEU A 169 21.99 -21.95 -21.28
C LEU A 169 21.24 -23.22 -20.83
N SER A 170 21.58 -23.70 -19.64
CA SER A 170 20.78 -24.76 -19.02
C SER A 170 19.37 -24.24 -18.75
N PHE A 171 18.37 -25.12 -18.83
CA PHE A 171 17.00 -24.74 -18.51
C PHE A 171 16.85 -24.22 -17.07
N GLU A 172 17.64 -24.75 -16.15
CA GLU A 172 17.68 -24.27 -14.76
C GLU A 172 18.16 -22.82 -14.67
N THR A 173 19.22 -22.47 -15.39
CA THR A 173 19.70 -21.08 -15.51
C THR A 173 18.61 -20.17 -16.07
N LEU A 174 17.89 -20.63 -17.10
CA LEU A 174 16.77 -19.86 -17.67
C LEU A 174 15.63 -19.67 -16.65
N VAL A 175 15.30 -20.68 -15.84
CA VAL A 175 14.30 -20.55 -14.76
C VAL A 175 14.76 -19.54 -13.71
N ILE A 176 16.03 -19.58 -13.28
CA ILE A 176 16.59 -18.63 -12.32
C ILE A 176 16.50 -17.20 -12.86
N MET A 177 16.98 -16.97 -14.09
CA MET A 177 16.90 -15.65 -14.75
C MET A 177 15.45 -15.17 -14.85
N SER A 178 14.54 -16.03 -15.29
CA SER A 178 13.13 -15.71 -15.47
C SER A 178 12.40 -15.47 -14.15
N SER A 179 12.84 -16.10 -13.06
CA SER A 179 12.28 -15.90 -11.72
C SER A 179 12.54 -14.50 -11.16
N MET A 180 13.57 -13.81 -11.68
CA MET A 180 13.89 -12.43 -11.32
C MET A 180 13.09 -11.38 -12.10
N LEU A 181 12.40 -11.79 -13.16
CA LEU A 181 11.58 -10.91 -14.00
C LEU A 181 10.10 -10.99 -13.58
N PRO A 182 9.30 -9.94 -13.82
CA PRO A 182 7.84 -10.03 -13.81
C PRO A 182 7.35 -11.17 -14.70
N THR A 183 6.24 -11.82 -14.34
CA THR A 183 5.74 -12.99 -15.10
C THR A 183 5.46 -12.65 -16.56
N LYS A 184 4.90 -11.47 -16.83
CA LYS A 184 4.65 -11.02 -18.20
C LYS A 184 5.93 -11.00 -19.03
N GLU A 185 6.97 -10.33 -18.55
CA GLU A 185 8.26 -10.21 -19.23
C GLU A 185 8.95 -11.57 -19.40
N ALA A 186 8.97 -12.38 -18.34
CA ALA A 186 9.53 -13.74 -18.39
C ALA A 186 8.85 -14.61 -19.46
N LEU A 187 7.52 -14.50 -19.60
CA LEU A 187 6.77 -15.25 -20.60
C LEU A 187 6.92 -14.65 -22.00
N ASP A 188 7.13 -13.34 -22.11
CA ASP A 188 7.36 -12.64 -23.38
C ASP A 188 8.74 -12.97 -23.99
N LEU A 189 9.68 -13.52 -23.21
CA LEU A 189 10.94 -14.07 -23.74
C LEU A 189 10.73 -15.13 -24.83
N ARG A 190 9.58 -15.83 -24.85
CA ARG A 190 9.23 -16.78 -25.93
C ARG A 190 9.13 -16.12 -27.33
N HIS A 191 8.92 -14.80 -27.37
CA HIS A 191 8.90 -14.02 -28.61
C HIS A 191 10.31 -13.69 -29.09
N VAL A 192 11.32 -13.80 -28.22
CA VAL A 192 12.73 -13.47 -28.51
C VAL A 192 13.56 -14.75 -28.71
N THR A 193 13.36 -15.77 -27.88
CA THR A 193 14.11 -17.04 -27.91
C THR A 193 13.21 -18.24 -27.72
N ARG A 194 13.54 -19.33 -28.44
CA ARG A 194 12.84 -20.62 -28.29
C ARG A 194 13.18 -21.33 -27.00
N ALA A 195 14.35 -21.07 -26.43
CA ALA A 195 14.80 -21.67 -25.18
C ALA A 195 13.87 -21.33 -24.00
N ALA A 196 13.14 -20.20 -24.10
CA ALA A 196 12.16 -19.76 -23.12
C ALA A 196 10.77 -20.43 -23.24
N ILE A 197 10.45 -21.12 -24.35
CA ILE A 197 9.14 -21.76 -24.56
C ILE A 197 8.74 -22.70 -23.40
N PRO A 198 9.63 -23.58 -22.89
CA PRO A 198 9.27 -24.50 -21.82
C PRO A 198 9.00 -23.82 -20.46
N LEU A 199 9.32 -22.53 -20.28
CA LEU A 199 9.01 -21.80 -19.05
C LEU A 199 7.51 -21.79 -18.76
N PHE A 200 6.67 -21.67 -19.80
CA PHE A 200 5.23 -21.61 -19.63
C PHE A 200 4.66 -22.87 -18.97
N THR A 201 5.22 -24.05 -19.22
CA THR A 201 4.79 -25.32 -18.62
C THR A 201 5.60 -25.71 -17.39
N SER A 202 6.56 -24.89 -16.96
CA SER A 202 7.49 -25.22 -15.88
C SER A 202 6.90 -24.97 -14.51
N SER A 203 6.55 -26.04 -13.80
CA SER A 203 6.14 -25.98 -12.38
C SER A 203 7.19 -25.27 -11.50
N LYS A 204 8.49 -25.50 -11.76
CA LYS A 204 9.59 -24.81 -11.05
C LYS A 204 9.50 -23.29 -11.19
N PHE A 205 9.27 -22.81 -12.40
CA PHE A 205 9.12 -21.38 -12.68
C PHE A 205 7.91 -20.79 -11.96
N TRP A 206 6.72 -21.39 -12.13
CA TRP A 206 5.49 -20.88 -11.52
C TRP A 206 5.54 -20.88 -10.00
N ARG A 207 6.15 -21.89 -9.38
CA ARG A 207 6.36 -21.94 -7.94
C ARG A 207 7.20 -20.77 -7.42
N THR A 208 8.17 -20.27 -8.20
CA THR A 208 8.98 -19.11 -7.77
C THR A 208 8.14 -17.86 -7.53
N ARG A 209 6.98 -17.73 -8.20
CA ARG A 209 6.07 -16.59 -8.00
C ARG A 209 5.46 -16.55 -6.62
N PHE A 210 5.44 -17.67 -5.90
CA PHE A 210 4.89 -17.77 -4.54
C PHE A 210 5.95 -17.72 -3.45
N ALA A 211 7.23 -17.51 -3.80
CA ALA A 211 8.25 -17.18 -2.80
C ALA A 211 7.89 -15.87 -2.08
N ILE A 212 8.41 -15.64 -0.87
CA ILE A 212 8.05 -14.48 -0.04
C ILE A 212 8.17 -13.13 -0.78
N ASN A 213 9.15 -13.00 -1.67
CA ASN A 213 9.38 -11.81 -2.48
C ASN A 213 8.90 -11.94 -3.94
N GLY A 214 8.16 -13.00 -4.26
CA GLY A 214 7.55 -13.22 -5.58
C GLY A 214 6.20 -12.52 -5.73
N GLU A 215 5.64 -12.49 -6.94
CA GLU A 215 4.36 -11.80 -7.24
C GLU A 215 3.13 -12.33 -6.48
N ARG A 216 3.23 -13.47 -5.81
CA ARG A 216 2.20 -14.09 -4.97
C ARG A 216 2.75 -14.40 -3.58
N GLY A 217 3.77 -13.69 -3.13
CA GLY A 217 4.42 -13.94 -1.84
C GLY A 217 3.50 -13.84 -0.63
N PHE A 218 2.44 -13.03 -0.72
CA PHE A 218 1.38 -12.95 0.30
C PHE A 218 0.62 -14.28 0.49
N LEU A 219 0.68 -15.20 -0.49
CA LEU A 219 0.10 -16.55 -0.38
C LEU A 219 1.07 -17.57 0.23
N LEU A 220 2.34 -17.22 0.47
CA LEU A 220 3.33 -18.12 1.04
C LEU A 220 2.82 -18.82 2.31
N PRO A 221 2.22 -18.13 3.29
CA PRO A 221 1.50 -18.74 4.41
C PRO A 221 0.63 -19.96 4.08
N ILE A 222 -0.09 -19.91 2.97
CA ILE A 222 -1.06 -20.95 2.55
C ILE A 222 -0.34 -22.05 1.79
N VAL A 223 0.63 -21.67 0.96
CA VAL A 223 1.26 -22.61 0.02
C VAL A 223 2.55 -23.26 0.53
N ARG A 224 3.15 -22.78 1.62
CA ARG A 224 4.46 -23.24 2.14
C ARG A 224 4.47 -24.73 2.43
N LYS A 225 3.35 -25.30 2.91
CA LYS A 225 3.19 -26.75 3.15
C LYS A 225 3.31 -27.63 1.90
N PHE A 226 3.28 -27.03 0.70
CA PHE A 226 3.45 -27.71 -0.57
C PHE A 226 4.85 -27.52 -1.18
N PHE A 227 5.76 -26.84 -0.46
CA PHE A 227 7.17 -26.78 -0.85
C PHE A 227 7.89 -28.06 -0.37
N PRO A 228 8.70 -28.74 -1.20
CA PRO A 228 9.61 -29.78 -0.74
C PRO A 228 10.57 -29.29 0.36
N PRO A 229 11.02 -30.18 1.27
CA PRO A 229 10.87 -31.65 1.21
C PRO A 229 9.58 -32.21 1.82
N GLU A 230 8.82 -31.41 2.57
CA GLU A 230 7.67 -31.86 3.37
C GLU A 230 6.35 -31.93 2.58
N GLY A 231 6.26 -31.20 1.46
CA GLY A 231 5.04 -31.15 0.63
C GLY A 231 4.86 -32.37 -0.28
N ASN A 232 3.87 -33.20 0.02
CA ASN A 232 3.50 -34.40 -0.75
C ASN A 232 2.39 -34.19 -1.80
N HIS A 233 1.83 -32.99 -1.94
CA HIS A 233 0.74 -32.76 -2.91
C HIS A 233 1.23 -32.02 -4.17
N GLU A 234 0.91 -32.58 -5.32
CA GLU A 234 1.17 -31.99 -6.62
C GLU A 234 0.18 -30.84 -6.87
N ILE A 235 0.63 -29.60 -6.65
CA ILE A 235 -0.14 -28.39 -7.00
C ILE A 235 0.22 -27.96 -8.42
N ASP A 236 -0.80 -27.70 -9.25
CA ASP A 236 -0.60 -26.94 -10.49
C ASP A 236 -0.39 -25.45 -10.14
N TRP A 237 0.87 -25.08 -9.93
CA TRP A 237 1.28 -23.70 -9.60
C TRP A 237 0.89 -22.68 -10.65
N ARG A 238 0.82 -23.08 -11.93
CA ARG A 238 0.39 -22.22 -13.03
C ARG A 238 -1.09 -21.92 -12.91
N LEU A 239 -1.90 -22.95 -12.68
CA LEU A 239 -3.34 -22.79 -12.47
C LEU A 239 -3.61 -21.92 -11.25
N LEU A 240 -2.92 -22.16 -10.13
CA LEU A 240 -3.05 -21.33 -8.94
C LEU A 240 -2.69 -19.85 -9.21
N TYR A 241 -1.61 -19.61 -9.96
CA TYR A 241 -1.22 -18.25 -10.34
C TYR A 241 -2.32 -17.55 -11.16
N HIS A 242 -2.93 -18.26 -12.11
CA HIS A 242 -4.03 -17.72 -12.91
C HIS A 242 -5.29 -17.46 -12.08
N CYS A 243 -5.68 -18.38 -11.20
CA CYS A 243 -6.82 -18.19 -10.31
C CYS A 243 -6.64 -16.98 -9.38
N THR A 244 -5.40 -16.73 -8.96
CA THR A 244 -5.04 -15.63 -8.05
C THR A 244 -4.76 -14.31 -8.77
N ALA A 245 -4.85 -14.24 -10.10
CA ALA A 245 -4.76 -12.98 -10.83
C ALA A 245 -6.00 -12.09 -10.62
N ARG A 246 -7.17 -12.71 -10.37
CA ARG A 246 -8.43 -12.02 -10.08
C ARG A 246 -9.07 -12.60 -8.83
N LEU A 247 -8.81 -11.97 -7.70
CA LEU A 247 -9.24 -12.47 -6.40
C LEU A 247 -10.60 -11.89 -6.01
N ASN A 248 -11.38 -12.71 -5.30
CA ASN A 248 -12.46 -12.24 -4.45
C ASN A 248 -11.87 -12.24 -3.04
N CYS A 249 -11.36 -11.10 -2.60
CA CYS A 249 -10.80 -10.96 -1.26
C CYS A 249 -11.87 -10.54 -0.27
N SER A 250 -11.83 -11.11 0.92
CA SER A 250 -12.39 -10.45 2.10
C SER A 250 -11.54 -9.22 2.44
N ASP A 251 -12.12 -8.24 3.13
CA ASP A 251 -11.40 -7.04 3.59
C ASP A 251 -10.16 -7.42 4.43
N TRP A 252 -10.26 -8.50 5.21
CA TRP A 252 -9.13 -9.05 5.97
C TRP A 252 -7.98 -9.56 5.10
N PHE A 253 -8.30 -10.27 4.03
CA PHE A 253 -7.28 -10.78 3.11
C PHE A 253 -6.65 -9.64 2.29
N GLU A 254 -7.40 -8.57 2.04
CA GLU A 254 -6.86 -7.36 1.43
C GLU A 254 -5.85 -6.66 2.35
N ILE A 255 -6.09 -6.61 3.68
CA ILE A 255 -5.10 -6.11 4.66
C ILE A 255 -3.84 -6.97 4.64
N GLU A 256 -3.96 -8.29 4.52
CA GLU A 256 -2.79 -9.19 4.39
C GLU A 256 -1.93 -8.85 3.16
N ILE A 257 -2.57 -8.65 2.00
CA ILE A 257 -1.88 -8.28 0.77
C ILE A 257 -1.14 -6.95 0.96
N ARG A 258 -1.82 -5.95 1.54
CA ARG A 258 -1.25 -4.61 1.78
C ARG A 258 -0.10 -4.62 2.76
N ALA A 259 -0.21 -5.39 3.85
CA ALA A 259 0.89 -5.56 4.79
C ALA A 259 2.10 -6.19 4.10
N TRP A 260 1.87 -7.21 3.25
CA TRP A 260 2.93 -7.84 2.46
C TRP A 260 3.57 -6.87 1.45
N GLU A 261 2.78 -6.03 0.77
CA GLU A 261 3.28 -5.00 -0.14
C GLU A 261 4.20 -4.01 0.57
N THR A 262 3.75 -3.47 1.72
CA THR A 262 4.53 -2.55 2.54
C THR A 262 5.84 -3.17 3.01
N LEU A 263 5.81 -4.43 3.47
CA LEU A 263 7.02 -5.15 3.91
C LEU A 263 7.99 -5.39 2.76
N ARG A 264 7.48 -5.76 1.58
CA ARG A 264 8.29 -5.94 0.39
C ARG A 264 8.93 -4.63 -0.06
N TRP A 265 8.16 -3.53 -0.10
CA TRP A 265 8.67 -2.20 -0.39
C TRP A 265 9.76 -1.79 0.60
N LEU A 266 9.52 -1.99 1.91
CA LEU A 266 10.47 -1.65 2.96
C LEU A 266 11.81 -2.39 2.77
N ARG A 267 11.75 -3.68 2.43
CA ARG A 267 12.93 -4.49 2.12
C ARG A 267 13.66 -4.02 0.87
N ASP A 268 12.94 -3.73 -0.22
CA ASP A 268 13.54 -3.27 -1.49
C ASP A 268 14.19 -1.89 -1.32
N THR A 269 13.52 -0.97 -0.62
CA THR A 269 14.03 0.37 -0.30
C THR A 269 15.26 0.30 0.59
N ALA A 270 15.21 -0.45 1.70
CA ALA A 270 16.37 -0.62 2.58
C ALA A 270 17.56 -1.27 1.85
N SER A 271 17.31 -2.25 1.00
CA SER A 271 18.34 -2.91 0.20
C SER A 271 18.97 -1.96 -0.83
N ALA A 272 18.15 -1.10 -1.46
CA ALA A 272 18.63 -0.10 -2.40
C ALA A 272 19.49 0.96 -1.71
N ILE A 273 19.06 1.46 -0.55
CA ILE A 273 19.84 2.39 0.30
C ILE A 273 21.19 1.78 0.65
N HIS A 274 21.19 0.58 1.22
CA HIS A 274 22.42 -0.08 1.65
C HIS A 274 23.43 -0.28 0.51
N ARG A 275 22.92 -0.53 -0.71
CA ARG A 275 23.75 -0.75 -1.91
C ARG A 275 24.04 0.52 -2.72
N GLY A 276 23.58 1.69 -2.28
CA GLY A 276 23.70 2.95 -3.02
C GLY A 276 23.03 2.92 -4.40
N ARG A 277 21.93 2.16 -4.54
CA ARG A 277 21.16 2.03 -5.79
C ARG A 277 19.94 2.95 -5.78
N PRO A 278 19.38 3.29 -6.97
CA PRO A 278 18.09 3.94 -7.05
C PRO A 278 17.05 3.16 -6.25
N ARG A 279 16.35 3.86 -5.35
CA ARG A 279 15.27 3.29 -4.55
C ARG A 279 14.01 3.13 -5.40
N PRO A 280 13.10 2.20 -5.03
CA PRO A 280 11.73 2.25 -5.51
C PRO A 280 11.12 3.63 -5.18
N PRO A 281 10.17 4.12 -6.01
CA PRO A 281 9.41 5.33 -5.68
C PRO A 281 8.72 5.21 -4.32
N ASP A 282 8.63 6.32 -3.61
CA ASP A 282 7.80 6.45 -2.42
C ASP A 282 6.33 6.39 -2.82
N PHE A 283 5.45 5.98 -1.92
CA PHE A 283 4.05 5.67 -2.24
C PHE A 283 3.08 6.20 -1.19
N ARG A 284 1.85 6.50 -1.62
CA ARG A 284 0.68 6.77 -0.75
C ARG A 284 -0.57 6.17 -1.38
N GLY A 285 -1.50 5.72 -0.54
CA GLY A 285 -2.71 5.02 -1.00
C GLY A 285 -2.43 3.59 -1.47
N SER A 286 -3.42 2.72 -1.34
CA SER A 286 -3.24 1.27 -1.51
C SER A 286 -2.81 0.81 -2.90
N PRO A 287 -3.34 1.30 -4.03
CA PRO A 287 -2.99 0.72 -5.33
C PRO A 287 -1.59 1.09 -5.82
N ALA A 288 -0.87 1.98 -5.11
CA ALA A 288 0.46 2.42 -5.52
C ALA A 288 1.51 1.29 -5.51
N LEU A 289 1.33 0.27 -4.65
CA LEU A 289 2.22 -0.88 -4.54
C LEU A 289 1.75 -2.13 -5.30
N GLN A 290 0.56 -2.07 -5.92
CA GLN A 290 -0.09 -3.22 -6.54
C GLN A 290 0.72 -3.88 -7.66
N HIS A 291 1.63 -3.12 -8.27
CA HIS A 291 2.59 -3.61 -9.27
C HIS A 291 3.51 -4.74 -8.75
N TYR A 292 3.70 -4.87 -7.43
CA TYR A 292 4.46 -5.96 -6.84
C TYR A 292 3.83 -7.33 -7.04
N HIS A 293 2.50 -7.38 -7.13
CA HIS A 293 1.78 -8.64 -7.26
C HIS A 293 0.88 -8.72 -8.50
N ASN A 294 0.44 -7.62 -9.10
CA ASN A 294 -0.39 -7.65 -10.31
C ASN A 294 -1.67 -8.50 -10.15
N THR A 295 -2.27 -8.49 -8.95
CA THR A 295 -3.60 -9.08 -8.73
C THR A 295 -4.63 -7.98 -8.61
N ALA A 296 -5.80 -8.17 -9.20
CA ALA A 296 -6.91 -7.23 -9.10
C ALA A 296 -8.12 -7.89 -8.43
N ARG A 297 -8.98 -7.08 -7.80
CA ARG A 297 -10.30 -7.55 -7.38
C ARG A 297 -11.11 -7.89 -8.63
N ARG A 298 -11.92 -8.95 -8.57
CA ARG A 298 -12.77 -9.33 -9.70
C ARG A 298 -13.69 -8.16 -10.10
N ASN A 299 -13.85 -7.96 -11.42
CA ASN A 299 -14.60 -6.85 -12.03
C ASN A 299 -14.01 -5.46 -11.82
N THR A 300 -12.78 -5.37 -11.31
CA THR A 300 -12.02 -4.12 -11.27
C THR A 300 -10.83 -4.18 -12.22
N PHE A 301 -10.33 -3.00 -12.55
CA PHE A 301 -9.18 -2.77 -13.40
C PHE A 301 -8.27 -1.75 -12.72
N ILE A 302 -6.98 -1.86 -12.99
CA ILE A 302 -5.97 -0.93 -12.49
C ILE A 302 -5.58 -0.05 -13.67
N GLU A 303 -5.70 1.24 -13.48
CA GLU A 303 -5.27 2.25 -14.44
C GLU A 303 -4.21 3.14 -13.80
N SER A 304 -3.30 3.67 -14.61
CA SER A 304 -2.28 4.56 -14.10
C SER A 304 -1.89 5.61 -15.12
N VAL A 305 -1.61 6.82 -14.64
CA VAL A 305 -1.15 7.94 -15.44
C VAL A 305 0.20 8.41 -14.92
N GLU A 306 1.18 8.52 -15.82
CA GLU A 306 2.51 9.05 -15.55
C GLU A 306 2.52 10.58 -15.69
N ILE A 307 2.90 11.28 -14.63
CA ILE A 307 3.02 12.73 -14.54
C ILE A 307 4.47 13.13 -14.83
N THR A 308 4.86 12.99 -16.10
CA THR A 308 6.22 13.28 -16.58
C THR A 308 6.42 14.73 -17.02
N SER A 309 5.32 15.47 -17.19
CA SER A 309 5.30 16.88 -17.61
C SER A 309 4.46 17.69 -16.63
N SER A 310 4.62 19.02 -16.68
CA SER A 310 3.79 19.94 -15.92
C SER A 310 2.32 19.80 -16.32
N LEU A 311 1.45 19.77 -15.31
CA LEU A 311 0.01 19.78 -15.50
C LEU A 311 -0.46 21.23 -15.59
N CYS A 312 -1.33 21.55 -16.53
CA CYS A 312 -2.01 22.85 -16.53
C CYS A 312 -3.39 22.77 -15.88
N LYS A 313 -4.09 21.63 -16.05
CA LYS A 313 -5.47 21.44 -15.56
C LYS A 313 -5.71 20.00 -15.15
N ILE A 314 -6.62 19.84 -14.19
CA ILE A 314 -7.23 18.55 -13.84
C ILE A 314 -8.74 18.69 -14.02
N ALA A 315 -9.39 17.67 -14.57
CA ALA A 315 -10.84 17.58 -14.60
C ALA A 315 -11.35 16.36 -13.84
N ILE A 316 -12.28 16.56 -12.91
CA ILE A 316 -12.89 15.50 -12.11
C ILE A 316 -14.32 15.29 -12.59
N SER A 317 -14.67 14.04 -12.87
CA SER A 317 -16.01 13.64 -13.31
C SER A 317 -16.75 12.95 -12.17
N ALA A 318 -17.98 13.39 -11.92
CA ALA A 318 -18.86 12.85 -10.89
C ALA A 318 -20.30 12.69 -11.40
N LEU A 319 -20.97 11.65 -10.92
CA LEU A 319 -22.33 11.27 -11.30
C LEU A 319 -23.09 10.81 -10.06
N GLN A 320 -24.38 11.14 -9.97
CA GLN A 320 -25.29 10.50 -9.02
C GLN A 320 -26.08 9.40 -9.72
N GLU A 321 -25.89 8.15 -9.31
CA GLU A 321 -26.63 6.98 -9.81
C GLU A 321 -27.32 6.31 -8.62
N ALA A 322 -28.62 6.03 -8.75
CA ALA A 322 -29.44 5.40 -7.70
C ALA A 322 -29.37 6.09 -6.32
N GLY A 323 -29.17 7.41 -6.29
CA GLY A 323 -29.05 8.20 -5.06
C GLY A 323 -27.62 8.31 -4.52
N GLU A 324 -26.67 7.53 -5.03
CA GLU A 324 -25.27 7.57 -4.63
C GLU A 324 -24.44 8.44 -5.56
N VAL A 325 -23.66 9.35 -4.98
CA VAL A 325 -22.70 10.19 -5.70
C VAL A 325 -21.41 9.40 -5.86
N ASN A 326 -20.94 9.22 -7.08
CA ASN A 326 -19.71 8.48 -7.36
C ASN A 326 -18.79 9.31 -8.25
N ILE A 327 -17.48 9.22 -7.97
CA ILE A 327 -16.46 9.74 -8.86
C ILE A 327 -16.22 8.70 -9.96
N THR A 328 -16.33 9.13 -11.21
CA THR A 328 -16.23 8.23 -12.37
C THR A 328 -14.89 8.35 -13.07
N GLY A 329 -14.19 9.48 -12.95
CA GLY A 329 -12.87 9.62 -13.55
C GLY A 329 -12.14 10.93 -13.23
N ILE A 330 -10.83 10.91 -13.46
CA ILE A 330 -9.92 12.04 -13.33
C ILE A 330 -9.12 12.17 -14.63
N GLU A 331 -9.19 13.35 -15.23
CA GLU A 331 -8.47 13.70 -16.44
C GLU A 331 -7.32 14.65 -16.12
N PHE A 332 -6.12 14.31 -16.57
CA PHE A 332 -4.89 15.07 -16.45
C PHE A 332 -4.60 15.75 -17.78
N ILE A 333 -4.52 17.08 -17.77
CA ILE A 333 -4.29 17.91 -18.96
C ILE A 333 -2.93 18.59 -18.79
N PHE A 334 -2.04 18.36 -19.75
CA PHE A 334 -0.64 18.78 -19.70
C PHE A 334 -0.41 20.07 -20.50
N ASP A 335 0.58 20.84 -20.08
CA ASP A 335 0.95 22.11 -20.74
C ASP A 335 1.80 21.92 -22.01
N ASP A 336 2.41 20.76 -22.18
CA ASP A 336 3.30 20.39 -23.29
C ASP A 336 2.57 20.05 -24.61
N GLY A 337 1.24 20.17 -24.63
CA GLY A 337 0.41 19.94 -25.81
C GLY A 337 0.14 18.46 -26.13
N ARG A 338 0.58 17.51 -25.29
CA ARG A 338 0.24 16.09 -25.47
C ARG A 338 -1.24 15.82 -25.18
N PRO A 339 -1.80 14.68 -25.65
CA PRO A 339 -3.16 14.29 -25.31
C PRO A 339 -3.37 14.19 -23.80
N SER A 340 -4.55 14.59 -23.33
CA SER A 340 -4.92 14.38 -21.93
C SER A 340 -4.94 12.88 -21.59
N ALA A 341 -4.65 12.57 -20.33
CA ALA A 341 -4.66 11.22 -19.82
C ALA A 341 -5.83 11.06 -18.84
N MET A 342 -6.59 9.97 -18.95
CA MET A 342 -7.78 9.73 -18.14
C MET A 342 -7.58 8.49 -17.25
N LEU A 343 -7.97 8.60 -15.99
CA LEU A 343 -8.29 7.48 -15.12
C LEU A 343 -9.81 7.37 -15.02
N GLY A 344 -10.37 6.18 -15.23
CA GLY A 344 -11.81 5.98 -15.31
C GLY A 344 -12.41 6.61 -16.56
N PHE A 345 -13.56 7.29 -16.41
CA PHE A 345 -14.25 7.89 -17.55
C PHE A 345 -14.99 9.19 -17.20
N ALA A 346 -15.16 10.02 -18.23
CA ALA A 346 -16.06 11.17 -18.19
C ALA A 346 -17.44 10.78 -18.75
N THR A 347 -18.50 11.08 -18.02
CA THR A 347 -19.87 10.76 -18.46
C THR A 347 -20.24 11.57 -19.71
N PRO A 348 -20.65 10.93 -20.82
CA PRO A 348 -21.07 11.65 -22.03
C PRO A 348 -22.23 12.59 -21.72
N GLY A 349 -22.13 13.84 -22.19
CA GLY A 349 -23.15 14.87 -21.93
C GLY A 349 -23.10 15.48 -20.52
N ALA A 350 -22.13 15.09 -19.68
CA ALA A 350 -21.95 15.71 -18.36
C ALA A 350 -21.80 17.24 -18.46
N ARG A 351 -22.40 17.93 -17.49
CA ARG A 351 -22.37 19.37 -17.42
C ARG A 351 -20.96 19.85 -17.11
N GLN A 352 -20.33 20.51 -18.09
CA GLN A 352 -19.02 21.12 -17.92
C GLN A 352 -19.11 22.33 -16.97
N MET A 353 -18.24 22.35 -15.96
CA MET A 353 -18.12 23.44 -15.01
C MET A 353 -16.65 23.80 -14.80
N THR A 354 -16.37 25.08 -14.65
CA THR A 354 -15.09 25.53 -14.08
C THR A 354 -15.16 25.43 -12.56
N ARG A 355 -13.99 25.41 -11.92
CA ARG A 355 -13.82 25.48 -10.47
C ARG A 355 -14.70 26.54 -9.81
N GLU A 356 -14.65 27.78 -10.29
CA GLU A 356 -15.40 28.91 -9.69
C GLU A 356 -16.90 28.76 -9.86
N LYS A 357 -17.35 28.16 -10.98
CA LYS A 357 -18.77 27.92 -11.25
C LYS A 357 -19.30 26.81 -10.35
N TYR A 358 -18.51 25.75 -10.15
CA TYR A 358 -18.84 24.66 -9.25
C TYR A 358 -18.89 25.14 -7.80
N ALA A 359 -17.86 25.87 -7.33
CA ALA A 359 -17.77 26.44 -5.99
C ALA A 359 -18.93 27.41 -5.67
N ARG A 360 -19.30 28.29 -6.62
CA ARG A 360 -20.46 29.18 -6.45
C ARG A 360 -21.77 28.41 -6.33
N LYS A 361 -21.89 27.27 -7.00
CA LYS A 361 -23.10 26.44 -6.94
C LYS A 361 -23.17 25.68 -5.62
N THR A 362 -22.07 25.05 -5.20
CA THR A 362 -22.00 24.32 -3.92
C THR A 362 -22.24 25.23 -2.71
N ARG A 363 -21.77 26.48 -2.72
CA ARG A 363 -22.08 27.44 -1.64
C ARG A 363 -23.55 27.82 -1.54
N ARG A 364 -24.28 27.82 -2.67
CA ARG A 364 -25.70 28.18 -2.70
C ARG A 364 -26.61 27.00 -2.39
N SER A 365 -26.19 25.81 -2.80
CA SER A 365 -26.87 24.53 -2.59
C SER A 365 -25.78 23.46 -2.72
N PRO A 366 -25.24 22.97 -1.59
CA PRO A 366 -24.25 21.90 -1.60
C PRO A 366 -24.77 20.72 -2.41
N PHE A 367 -23.88 20.09 -3.16
CA PHE A 367 -24.20 18.82 -3.78
C PHE A 367 -24.01 17.74 -2.72
N ASP A 368 -25.07 17.44 -2.00
CA ASP A 368 -25.13 16.36 -1.02
C ASP A 368 -25.82 15.12 -1.64
N ARG A 369 -26.00 14.07 -0.83
CA ARG A 369 -26.72 12.85 -1.21
C ARG A 369 -28.23 13.05 -1.42
N HIS A 370 -28.81 14.15 -0.92
CA HIS A 370 -30.25 14.41 -0.88
C HIS A 370 -30.72 15.47 -1.89
N THR A 371 -29.79 16.17 -2.54
CA THR A 371 -30.03 17.21 -3.53
C THR A 371 -30.02 16.65 -4.94
N THR A 372 -30.74 17.32 -5.84
CA THR A 372 -30.81 16.89 -7.24
C THR A 372 -29.50 17.20 -7.97
N TRP A 373 -28.73 16.15 -8.28
CA TRP A 373 -27.51 16.27 -9.08
C TRP A 373 -27.82 16.58 -10.55
N PRO A 374 -26.94 17.31 -11.26
CA PRO A 374 -27.12 17.54 -12.69
C PRO A 374 -27.03 16.22 -13.43
N TYR A 375 -28.08 15.87 -14.18
CA TYR A 375 -28.06 14.74 -15.10
C TYR A 375 -27.34 15.10 -16.42
N PRO A 376 -26.52 14.21 -17.01
CA PRO A 376 -26.13 12.87 -16.54
C PRO A 376 -24.91 12.88 -15.61
N GLY A 377 -24.43 14.03 -15.19
CA GLY A 377 -23.30 14.19 -14.28
C GLY A 377 -22.67 15.57 -14.40
N VAL A 378 -21.56 15.77 -13.70
CA VAL A 378 -20.73 16.97 -13.78
C VAL A 378 -19.31 16.61 -14.15
N ARG A 379 -18.66 17.48 -14.93
CA ARG A 379 -17.21 17.46 -15.14
C ARG A 379 -16.67 18.82 -14.73
N VAL A 380 -15.91 18.83 -13.65
CA VAL A 380 -15.36 20.05 -13.04
C VAL A 380 -13.91 20.17 -13.45
N THR A 381 -13.57 21.20 -14.21
CA THR A 381 -12.18 21.48 -14.61
C THR A 381 -11.61 22.58 -13.72
N MET A 382 -10.39 22.35 -13.21
CA MET A 382 -9.64 23.27 -12.37
C MET A 382 -8.22 23.43 -12.90
N ASP A 383 -7.69 24.64 -12.77
CA ASP A 383 -6.28 24.93 -13.04
C ASP A 383 -5.41 24.32 -11.95
N VAL A 384 -4.21 23.87 -12.31
CA VAL A 384 -3.26 23.21 -11.40
C VAL A 384 -1.88 23.80 -11.63
N VAL A 385 -1.26 24.30 -10.56
CA VAL A 385 0.12 24.82 -10.59
C VAL A 385 1.14 23.73 -10.22
N GLY A 386 0.68 22.74 -9.44
CA GLY A 386 1.42 21.52 -9.13
C GLY A 386 0.51 20.48 -8.50
N LEU A 387 0.81 19.20 -8.72
CA LEU A 387 0.13 18.09 -8.06
C LEU A 387 1.06 17.54 -6.98
N ARG A 388 0.71 17.79 -5.71
CA ARG A 388 1.42 17.23 -4.54
C ARG A 388 0.62 16.10 -3.91
N GLY A 389 -0.70 16.10 -4.04
CA GLY A 389 -1.51 15.04 -3.50
C GLY A 389 -2.96 15.09 -3.94
N ILE A 390 -3.72 14.12 -3.44
CA ILE A 390 -5.15 13.98 -3.65
C ILE A 390 -5.77 13.66 -2.30
N VAL A 391 -6.81 14.39 -1.93
CA VAL A 391 -7.66 14.06 -0.78
C VAL A 391 -8.95 13.47 -1.32
N PHE A 392 -9.40 12.35 -0.79
CA PHE A 392 -10.62 11.71 -1.28
C PHE A 392 -11.44 11.06 -0.18
N LEU A 393 -12.75 11.03 -0.38
CA LEU A 393 -13.72 10.32 0.45
C LEU A 393 -14.05 8.99 -0.18
N LYS A 394 -13.98 7.92 0.60
CA LYS A 394 -14.43 6.61 0.15
C LYS A 394 -15.18 5.85 1.23
N ASP A 395 -16.02 4.93 0.77
CA ASP A 395 -16.59 3.86 1.58
C ASP A 395 -16.34 2.49 0.90
N ALA A 396 -17.09 1.45 1.27
CA ALA A 396 -16.98 0.11 0.68
C ALA A 396 -17.40 0.06 -0.81
N ASN A 397 -18.19 1.02 -1.27
CA ASN A 397 -18.74 1.14 -2.60
C ASN A 397 -17.86 1.97 -3.54
N GLY A 398 -16.93 2.80 -3.05
CA GLY A 398 -15.94 3.47 -3.88
C GLY A 398 -15.65 4.90 -3.45
N ILE A 399 -15.18 5.73 -4.39
CA ILE A 399 -14.83 7.12 -4.12
C ILE A 399 -16.02 8.04 -4.40
N HIS A 400 -16.37 8.87 -3.44
CA HIS A 400 -17.54 9.76 -3.48
C HIS A 400 -17.18 11.24 -3.55
N GLY A 401 -15.95 11.60 -3.22
CA GLY A 401 -15.46 12.98 -3.23
C GLY A 401 -13.96 13.03 -3.45
N ILE A 402 -13.50 14.02 -4.21
CA ILE A 402 -12.07 14.29 -4.45
C ILE A 402 -11.78 15.79 -4.36
N SER A 403 -10.70 16.12 -3.66
CA SER A 403 -10.02 17.41 -3.68
C SER A 403 -8.58 17.22 -4.14
N ILE A 404 -8.02 18.20 -4.86
CA ILE A 404 -6.62 18.19 -5.30
C ILE A 404 -5.79 18.99 -4.30
N TYR A 405 -4.65 18.43 -3.88
CA TYR A 405 -3.71 19.08 -2.97
C TYR A 405 -2.52 19.65 -3.75
N HIS A 406 -2.34 20.97 -3.66
CA HIS A 406 -1.35 21.73 -4.42
C HIS A 406 -0.06 22.03 -3.64
N GLY A 407 -0.08 21.91 -2.30
CA GLY A 407 1.05 22.25 -1.42
C GLY A 407 0.87 23.63 -0.75
N TRP A 408 1.83 24.01 0.10
CA TRP A 408 1.79 25.17 1.01
C TRP A 408 2.00 26.56 0.36
N GLU A 409 1.97 26.67 -0.97
CA GLU A 409 2.02 28.00 -1.60
C GLU A 409 0.67 28.68 -1.37
N GLU A 410 0.70 29.95 -0.92
CA GLU A 410 -0.46 30.78 -0.56
C GLU A 410 -1.54 30.78 -1.65
N PHE A 411 -2.42 29.79 -1.62
CA PHE A 411 -3.73 29.87 -2.24
C PHE A 411 -4.71 30.46 -1.22
N ASP A 412 -5.66 31.27 -1.68
CA ASP A 412 -6.71 31.82 -0.83
C ASP A 412 -7.36 30.69 0.00
N GLU A 413 -7.75 30.93 1.26
CA GLU A 413 -8.44 29.94 2.13
C GLU A 413 -9.69 29.28 1.48
N LEU A 414 -10.19 29.87 0.39
CA LEU A 414 -11.30 29.36 -0.42
C LEU A 414 -10.88 28.25 -1.41
N ASP A 415 -9.57 28.04 -1.62
CA ASP A 415 -9.01 27.14 -2.64
C ASP A 415 -8.54 25.78 -2.09
N ASP A 416 -8.16 25.65 -0.83
CA ASP A 416 -7.68 24.35 -0.32
C ASP A 416 -8.83 23.35 -0.02
N SER A 417 -10.08 23.77 -0.11
CA SER A 417 -11.25 23.00 0.37
C SER A 417 -12.25 22.55 -0.70
N LEU A 418 -12.02 22.82 -1.99
CA LEU A 418 -13.01 22.47 -3.02
C LEU A 418 -13.02 20.97 -3.35
N CYS A 419 -13.95 20.24 -2.74
CA CYS A 419 -14.24 18.85 -3.06
C CYS A 419 -15.26 18.74 -4.21
N VAL A 420 -14.92 17.97 -5.25
CA VAL A 420 -15.86 17.53 -6.28
C VAL A 420 -16.46 16.20 -5.84
N GLY A 421 -17.78 16.10 -5.78
CA GLY A 421 -18.47 14.98 -5.14
C GLY A 421 -19.14 15.38 -3.82
N LEU A 422 -19.22 14.45 -2.88
CA LEU A 422 -19.62 14.70 -1.50
C LEU A 422 -18.56 15.52 -0.76
N ALA A 423 -18.99 16.40 0.15
CA ALA A 423 -18.07 17.23 0.94
C ALA A 423 -17.37 16.41 2.03
N THR A 424 -16.10 16.71 2.31
CA THR A 424 -15.26 16.00 3.29
C THR A 424 -15.63 16.24 4.75
N HIS A 425 -16.60 17.12 4.99
CA HIS A 425 -17.01 17.59 6.33
C HIS A 425 -18.50 17.43 6.60
N ASP A 426 -19.20 16.58 5.86
CA ASP A 426 -20.64 16.40 6.08
C ASP A 426 -20.89 15.70 7.43
N TYR A 427 -21.68 16.35 8.29
CA TYR A 427 -21.89 16.01 9.71
C TYR A 427 -22.81 14.79 9.94
N ASP A 428 -23.05 13.99 8.91
CA ASP A 428 -23.94 12.83 9.03
C ASP A 428 -23.21 11.65 9.70
N GLU A 429 -23.89 11.05 10.69
CA GLU A 429 -23.40 10.04 11.65
C GLU A 429 -22.88 8.71 11.05
N GLN A 430 -22.76 8.61 9.72
CA GLN A 430 -22.09 7.50 9.04
C GLN A 430 -20.66 7.92 8.69
N GLU A 431 -19.68 7.40 9.44
CA GLU A 431 -18.24 7.69 9.38
C GLU A 431 -17.64 7.58 7.95
N GLN A 432 -17.81 8.60 7.09
CA GLN A 432 -17.02 8.75 5.86
C GLN A 432 -15.60 9.16 6.24
N VAL A 433 -14.62 8.34 5.87
CA VAL A 433 -13.22 8.60 6.18
C VAL A 433 -12.59 9.36 5.02
N ALA A 434 -12.09 10.56 5.30
CA ALA A 434 -11.27 11.31 4.36
C ALA A 434 -9.84 10.73 4.36
N TYR A 435 -9.34 10.40 3.18
CA TYR A 435 -8.00 9.91 2.97
C TYR A 435 -7.18 10.95 2.25
N SER A 436 -5.99 11.27 2.78
CA SER A 436 -5.04 12.17 2.14
C SER A 436 -3.86 11.36 1.64
N VAL A 437 -3.56 11.48 0.35
CA VAL A 437 -2.36 10.91 -0.26
C VAL A 437 -1.51 12.05 -0.81
N SER A 438 -0.38 12.32 -0.20
CA SER A 438 0.53 13.40 -0.61
C SER A 438 2.00 12.99 -0.60
N LEU A 439 2.75 13.54 -1.56
CA LEU A 439 4.19 13.37 -1.74
C LEU A 439 4.81 14.73 -2.09
N ASP A 440 6.11 14.87 -1.87
CA ASP A 440 6.80 16.06 -2.35
C ASP A 440 6.67 16.13 -3.87
N LYS A 441 6.89 15.06 -4.61
CA LYS A 441 6.65 15.05 -6.06
C LYS A 441 5.81 13.84 -6.43
N VAL A 442 4.68 14.08 -7.09
CA VAL A 442 3.87 13.01 -7.69
C VAL A 442 4.40 12.75 -9.09
N GLU A 443 4.85 11.51 -9.33
CA GLU A 443 5.32 11.05 -10.64
C GLU A 443 4.30 10.16 -11.32
N LYS A 444 3.43 9.51 -10.55
CA LYS A 444 2.39 8.62 -11.06
C LYS A 444 1.15 8.64 -10.19
N VAL A 445 -0.01 8.63 -10.82
CA VAL A 445 -1.31 8.42 -10.16
C VAL A 445 -1.87 7.07 -10.61
N ILE A 446 -2.33 6.26 -9.66
CA ILE A 446 -2.86 4.92 -9.89
C ILE A 446 -4.29 4.88 -9.34
N ALA A 447 -5.22 4.34 -10.13
CA ALA A 447 -6.59 4.12 -9.73
C ALA A 447 -7.00 2.65 -9.87
N VAL A 448 -7.80 2.19 -8.92
CA VAL A 448 -8.63 0.99 -9.10
C VAL A 448 -10.00 1.47 -9.53
N VAL A 449 -10.48 1.00 -10.68
CA VAL A 449 -11.76 1.37 -11.26
C VAL A 449 -12.59 0.13 -11.56
N ASP A 450 -13.91 0.25 -11.53
CA ASP A 450 -14.81 -0.72 -12.14
C ASP A 450 -15.51 -0.11 -13.37
N ASN A 451 -16.51 -0.80 -13.92
CA ASN A 451 -17.22 -0.32 -15.11
C ASN A 451 -18.10 0.93 -14.86
N ARG A 452 -18.22 1.40 -13.61
CA ARG A 452 -19.15 2.46 -13.20
C ARG A 452 -18.45 3.61 -12.47
N LYS A 453 -17.38 3.34 -11.73
CA LYS A 453 -16.78 4.30 -10.80
C LYS A 453 -15.35 3.98 -10.43
N MET A 454 -14.72 4.97 -9.79
CA MET A 454 -13.44 4.84 -9.12
C MET A 454 -13.65 4.20 -7.75
N ILE A 455 -12.84 3.19 -7.44
CA ILE A 455 -12.90 2.42 -6.20
C ILE A 455 -11.80 2.87 -5.24
N GLU A 456 -10.58 3.08 -5.76
CA GLU A 456 -9.45 3.47 -4.94
C GLU A 456 -8.42 4.29 -5.71
N LEU A 457 -7.63 5.08 -4.98
CA LEU A 457 -6.58 5.94 -5.51
C LEU A 457 -5.28 5.76 -4.73
N GLY A 458 -4.18 5.88 -5.45
CA GLY A 458 -2.84 5.94 -4.91
C GLY A 458 -1.94 6.77 -5.80
N ILE A 459 -0.82 7.21 -5.23
CA ILE A 459 0.21 7.98 -5.91
C ILE A 459 1.57 7.38 -5.62
N SER A 460 2.49 7.52 -6.57
CA SER A 460 3.90 7.24 -6.34
C SER A 460 4.79 8.36 -6.89
N GLY A 461 5.98 8.49 -6.31
CA GLY A 461 6.94 9.52 -6.65
C GLY A 461 8.04 9.66 -5.60
N THR A 462 8.35 10.88 -5.17
CA THR A 462 9.45 11.12 -4.23
C THR A 462 9.01 11.92 -3.01
N THR A 463 9.52 11.55 -1.84
CA THR A 463 9.43 12.30 -0.59
C THR A 463 10.82 12.47 0.01
N THR A 464 11.14 13.68 0.47
CA THR A 464 12.40 14.01 1.12
C THR A 464 12.40 13.56 2.57
N LYS A 465 11.26 13.69 3.26
CA LYS A 465 10.98 13.20 4.63
C LYS A 465 9.50 12.87 4.83
N ARG A 466 9.15 12.34 6.01
CA ARG A 466 7.77 12.16 6.46
C ARG A 466 7.04 13.52 6.43
N SER A 467 5.81 13.57 5.91
CA SER A 467 5.07 14.83 5.84
C SER A 467 4.70 15.30 7.26
N VAL A 468 4.86 16.60 7.52
CA VAL A 468 4.72 17.29 8.82
C VAL A 468 3.30 17.25 9.41
N TYR A 469 2.30 16.77 8.66
CA TYR A 469 0.87 16.88 9.02
C TYR A 469 0.41 16.13 10.29
N ALA A 470 1.30 15.41 10.99
CA ALA A 470 0.94 14.64 12.19
C ALA A 470 2.06 14.59 13.24
N GLU A 471 2.85 15.65 13.36
CA GLU A 471 3.91 15.72 14.39
C GLU A 471 3.31 15.62 15.80
N ASP A 472 2.23 16.35 16.10
CA ASP A 472 1.71 16.49 17.47
C ASP A 472 1.35 15.16 18.18
N GLU A 473 0.56 14.27 17.57
CA GLU A 473 0.15 13.01 18.22
C GLU A 473 1.23 11.91 18.18
N TRP A 474 2.17 11.99 17.23
CA TRP A 474 3.27 11.02 17.15
C TRP A 474 4.38 11.37 18.13
N ASP A 475 4.63 12.66 18.32
CA ASP A 475 5.55 13.16 19.32
C ASP A 475 5.09 12.79 20.73
N ASP A 476 3.78 12.80 21.00
CA ASP A 476 3.19 12.29 22.25
C ASP A 476 3.54 10.81 22.51
N VAL A 477 3.41 9.94 21.49
CA VAL A 477 3.77 8.51 21.58
C VAL A 477 5.26 8.33 21.82
N VAL A 478 6.09 9.11 21.11
CA VAL A 478 7.55 9.09 21.25
C VAL A 478 7.97 9.54 22.65
N ASP A 479 7.40 10.63 23.17
CA ASP A 479 7.73 11.20 24.47
C ASP A 479 7.29 10.34 25.65
N MET A 480 6.18 9.61 25.51
CA MET A 480 5.77 8.63 26.51
C MET A 480 6.70 7.41 26.54
N TYR A 481 7.09 6.89 25.37
CA TYR A 481 8.06 5.79 25.32
C TYR A 481 9.42 6.17 25.91
N LYS A 482 9.87 7.43 25.72
CA LYS A 482 11.06 7.97 26.41
C LYS A 482 10.91 7.92 27.92
N ARG A 483 9.73 8.25 28.48
CA ARG A 483 9.46 8.19 29.93
C ARG A 483 9.54 6.75 30.47
N ASP A 484 8.96 5.78 29.77
CA ASP A 484 8.94 4.36 30.20
C ASP A 484 10.31 3.67 30.05
N ASN A 485 11.09 4.02 29.03
CA ASN A 485 12.47 3.51 28.92
C ASN A 485 13.43 4.20 29.89
N ALA A 486 13.20 5.47 30.25
CA ALA A 486 14.00 6.13 31.28
C ALA A 486 13.82 5.47 32.66
N THR A 487 12.62 4.95 32.98
CA THR A 487 12.37 4.16 34.20
C THR A 487 12.99 2.76 34.12
N LEU A 488 12.98 2.10 32.97
CA LEU A 488 13.66 0.81 32.75
C LEU A 488 15.20 0.93 32.77
N LEU A 489 15.76 2.04 32.29
CA LEU A 489 17.20 2.31 32.38
C LEU A 489 17.61 2.68 33.82
N LYS A 490 16.75 3.38 34.56
CA LYS A 490 16.97 3.65 35.99
C LYS A 490 16.93 2.38 36.85
N SER A 491 16.04 1.42 36.57
CA SER A 491 15.97 0.16 37.33
C SER A 491 17.16 -0.77 37.06
N VAL A 492 17.80 -0.67 35.88
CA VAL A 492 19.05 -1.38 35.60
C VAL A 492 20.24 -0.74 36.33
N SER A 493 20.28 0.59 36.49
CA SER A 493 21.33 1.25 37.29
C SER A 493 21.26 0.97 38.79
N TYR A 494 20.08 0.68 39.36
CA TYR A 494 19.95 0.31 40.78
C TYR A 494 20.32 -1.16 41.09
N LEU A 495 20.47 -2.01 40.07
CA LEU A 495 20.91 -3.40 40.23
C LEU A 495 22.43 -3.59 40.10
N TRP A 496 23.18 -2.51 39.83
CA TRP A 496 24.65 -2.53 39.72
C TRP A 496 25.38 -1.78 40.85
N GLU A 497 24.66 -1.29 41.86
CA GLU A 497 25.25 -0.59 43.02
C GLU A 497 25.05 -1.30 44.38
N SER A 498 24.50 -2.51 44.40
CA SER A 498 24.20 -3.24 45.65
C SER A 498 24.99 -4.53 45.90
N ASP A 499 26.00 -4.86 45.08
CA ASP A 499 26.90 -6.01 45.30
C ASP A 499 28.37 -5.59 45.48
N SER A 500 28.61 -4.57 46.31
CA SER A 500 29.95 -4.32 46.86
C SER A 500 29.91 -3.53 48.17
N VAL A 501 29.70 -4.24 49.28
CA VAL A 501 30.48 -4.13 50.54
C VAL A 501 30.53 -5.51 51.19
#